data_AF-A0A957VCX8-F1
#
_entry.id   AF-A0A957VCX8-F1
#
_cell.length_a   1.000
_cell.length_b   1.000
_cell.length_c   1.000
_cell.angle_alpha   90.00
_cell.angle_beta   90.00
_cell.angle_gamma   90.00
#
_symmetry.space_group_name_H-M   'P 1'
#
loop_
_entity.id
_entity.type
_entity.pdbx_description
1 polymer ?
#
loop_
_entity_poly.entity_id
_entity_poly.type
_entity_poly.pdbx_seq_one_letter_code
_entity_poly.pdbx_strand_id
1 'polypeptide(L)'
;MAGTAFYQDELCYWHTTGEHVSFMPVGGWLEPLAGNGHPESPASKRRLKSLLDVSGLTRQLTVHSAEPASRDDLLRVHTADYLDRLKAMSDAGGGQAGHDAP
;
A
#
# COMPACT_ATOMS: atom_id res chain seq x y z
N MET A 1 -20.17 -24.64 -5.90
CA MET A 1 -19.73 -23.62 -6.87
C MET A 1 -18.42 -23.06 -6.36
N ALA A 2 -17.35 -23.10 -7.16
CA ALA A 2 -16.09 -22.46 -6.79
C ALA A 2 -16.30 -20.94 -6.85
N GLY A 3 -16.47 -20.30 -5.69
CA GLY A 3 -16.64 -18.85 -5.58
C GLY A 3 -15.30 -18.15 -5.81
N THR A 4 -15.33 -17.01 -6.49
CA THR A 4 -14.14 -16.17 -6.65
C THR A 4 -13.79 -15.54 -5.29
N ALA A 5 -12.61 -15.89 -4.77
CA ALA A 5 -12.09 -15.27 -3.55
C ALA A 5 -11.56 -13.86 -3.86
N PHE A 6 -11.87 -12.90 -2.99
CA PHE A 6 -11.36 -11.54 -3.06
C PHE A 6 -10.63 -11.20 -1.76
N TYR A 7 -9.31 -11.18 -1.82
CA TYR A 7 -8.46 -10.85 -0.68
C TYR A 7 -8.29 -9.34 -0.58
N GLN A 8 -8.67 -8.79 0.57
CA GLN A 8 -8.50 -7.38 0.88
C GLN A 8 -8.39 -7.19 2.39
N ASP A 9 -7.58 -6.21 2.78
CA ASP A 9 -7.49 -5.74 4.16
C ASP A 9 -7.55 -4.22 4.17
N GLU A 10 -8.32 -3.63 5.10
CA GLU A 10 -8.48 -2.17 5.17
C GLU A 10 -7.15 -1.47 5.52
N LEU A 11 -6.27 -2.14 6.28
CA LEU A 11 -4.95 -1.60 6.62
C LEU A 11 -4.08 -1.35 5.39
N CYS A 12 -4.29 -2.07 4.29
CA CYS A 12 -3.58 -1.80 3.03
C CYS A 12 -3.89 -0.40 2.47
N TYR A 13 -5.04 0.19 2.79
CA TYR A 13 -5.41 1.56 2.38
C TYR A 13 -4.90 2.63 3.34
N TRP A 14 -4.15 2.25 4.38
CA TRP A 14 -3.60 3.19 5.37
C TRP A 14 -2.11 3.47 5.13
N HIS A 15 -1.46 2.69 4.25
CA HIS A 15 -0.14 3.02 3.75
C HIS A 15 -0.16 4.37 3.03
N THR A 16 0.81 5.21 3.36
CA THR A 16 1.02 6.52 2.74
C THR A 16 2.50 6.72 2.47
N THR A 17 2.81 7.38 1.36
CA THR A 17 4.17 7.77 0.99
C THR A 17 4.54 9.14 1.56
N GLY A 18 3.64 9.83 2.27
CA GLY A 18 3.82 11.21 2.72
C GLY A 18 3.54 12.25 1.62
N GLU A 19 3.84 13.52 1.89
CA GLU A 19 3.51 14.62 0.97
C GLU A 19 4.40 14.64 -0.29
N HIS A 20 3.75 14.53 -1.44
CA HIS A 20 4.41 14.52 -2.75
C HIS A 20 3.64 15.39 -3.76
N VAL A 21 4.32 15.83 -4.82
CA VAL A 21 3.72 16.35 -6.05
C VAL A 21 4.00 15.32 -7.14
N SER A 22 2.99 14.52 -7.48
CA SER A 22 3.19 13.29 -8.26
C SER A 22 4.17 12.37 -7.51
N PHE A 23 5.26 11.92 -8.13
CA PHE A 23 6.28 11.07 -7.50
C PHE A 23 7.41 11.85 -6.82
N MET A 24 7.37 13.19 -6.81
CA MET A 24 8.43 14.03 -6.24
C MET A 24 8.06 14.48 -4.82
N PRO A 25 8.96 14.40 -3.83
CA PRO A 25 8.66 14.87 -2.48
C PRO A 25 8.45 16.40 -2.46
N VAL A 26 7.53 16.86 -1.63
CA VAL A 26 7.28 18.30 -1.40
C VAL A 26 8.55 18.99 -0.87
N GLY A 27 8.75 20.25 -1.27
CA GLY A 27 9.91 21.06 -0.88
C GLY A 27 10.49 21.88 -2.03
N GLY A 28 11.27 22.91 -1.70
CA GLY A 28 11.83 23.82 -2.69
C GLY A 28 10.72 24.57 -3.46
N TRP A 29 10.57 24.27 -4.75
CA TRP A 29 9.55 24.86 -5.63
C TRP A 29 8.26 24.03 -5.71
N LEU A 30 8.20 22.89 -5.01
CA LEU A 30 7.06 21.98 -5.02
C LEU A 30 6.17 22.26 -3.81
N GLU A 31 5.05 22.93 -4.06
CA GLU A 31 4.04 23.25 -3.06
C GLU A 31 3.27 21.99 -2.61
N PRO A 32 2.95 21.85 -1.31
CA PRO A 32 2.03 20.82 -0.85
C PRO A 32 0.68 20.87 -1.58
N LEU A 33 0.22 19.74 -2.10
CA LEU A 33 -1.08 19.65 -2.75
C LEU A 33 -2.20 19.55 -1.69
N ALA A 34 -3.31 20.27 -1.90
CA ALA A 34 -4.47 20.26 -1.00
C ALA A 34 -5.22 18.91 -0.92
N GLY A 35 -4.74 17.88 -1.63
CA GLY A 35 -5.34 16.55 -1.70
C GLY A 35 -4.28 15.46 -1.84
N ASN A 36 -4.64 14.35 -2.50
CA ASN A 36 -3.71 13.24 -2.69
C ASN A 36 -2.57 13.63 -3.62
N GLY A 37 -1.37 13.76 -3.06
CA GLY A 37 -0.20 14.23 -3.79
C GLY A 37 0.54 13.14 -4.57
N HIS A 38 0.56 11.91 -4.04
CA HIS A 38 1.26 10.79 -4.64
C HIS A 38 0.32 9.90 -5.52
N PRO A 39 0.77 9.43 -6.70
CA PRO A 39 -0.02 8.53 -7.55
C PRO A 39 -0.41 7.23 -6.85
N GLU A 40 0.47 6.70 -5.99
CA GLU A 40 0.19 5.55 -5.12
C GLU A 40 -0.62 5.90 -3.87
N SER A 41 -1.47 6.92 -3.94
CA SER A 41 -2.41 7.23 -2.85
C SER A 41 -3.43 6.08 -2.63
N PRO A 42 -3.93 5.91 -1.40
CA PRO A 42 -4.92 4.87 -1.09
C PRO A 42 -6.27 5.08 -1.78
N ALA A 43 -6.57 6.30 -2.21
CA ALA A 43 -7.87 6.65 -2.80
C ALA A 43 -8.17 5.87 -4.10
N SER A 44 -7.15 5.59 -4.92
CA SER A 44 -7.35 4.83 -6.16
C SER A 44 -7.88 3.41 -5.88
N LYS A 45 -7.27 2.71 -4.91
CA LYS A 45 -7.68 1.37 -4.49
C LYS A 45 -8.99 1.37 -3.67
N ARG A 46 -9.17 2.34 -2.78
CA ARG A 46 -10.43 2.49 -2.02
C ARG A 46 -11.63 2.73 -2.94
N ARG A 47 -11.48 3.55 -4.00
CA ARG A 47 -12.55 3.79 -4.99
C ARG A 47 -12.91 2.54 -5.78
N LEU A 48 -11.94 1.68 -6.12
CA LEU A 48 -12.22 0.37 -6.71
C LEU A 48 -13.05 -0.48 -5.76
N LYS A 49 -12.65 -0.59 -4.48
CA LYS A 49 -13.42 -1.33 -3.47
C LYS A 49 -14.83 -0.77 -3.29
N SER A 50 -14.99 0.56 -3.22
CA SER A 50 -16.30 1.20 -3.16
C SER A 50 -17.16 0.88 -4.38
N LEU A 51 -16.58 0.84 -5.59
CA LEU A 51 -17.29 0.47 -6.81
C LEU A 51 -17.78 -1.00 -6.77
N LEU A 52 -16.94 -1.92 -6.29
CA LEU A 52 -17.34 -3.32 -6.09
C LEU A 52 -18.52 -3.43 -5.11
N ASP A 53 -18.51 -2.62 -4.05
CA ASP A 53 -19.57 -2.63 -3.03
C ASP A 53 -20.89 -2.08 -3.58
N VAL A 54 -20.88 -0.89 -4.21
CA VAL A 54 -22.11 -0.25 -4.73
C VAL A 54 -22.68 -0.94 -5.97
N SER A 55 -21.84 -1.62 -6.76
CA SER A 55 -22.31 -2.45 -7.88
C SER A 55 -22.92 -3.78 -7.43
N GLY A 56 -22.72 -4.18 -6.18
CA GLY A 56 -23.15 -5.47 -5.64
C GLY A 56 -22.23 -6.64 -5.99
N LEU A 57 -21.13 -6.42 -6.72
CA LEU A 57 -20.15 -7.47 -7.06
C LEU A 57 -19.53 -8.08 -5.79
N THR A 58 -19.24 -7.28 -4.77
CA THR A 58 -18.71 -7.80 -3.49
C THR A 58 -19.60 -8.91 -2.89
N ARG A 59 -20.93 -8.84 -3.09
CA ARG A 59 -21.88 -9.84 -2.58
C ARG A 59 -21.81 -11.19 -3.32
N GLN A 60 -21.15 -11.22 -4.48
CA GLN A 60 -20.94 -12.42 -5.30
C GLN A 60 -19.53 -13.02 -5.07
N LEU A 61 -18.68 -12.34 -4.31
CA LEU A 61 -17.31 -12.75 -4.01
C LEU A 61 -17.23 -13.33 -2.60
N THR A 62 -16.29 -14.25 -2.39
CA THR A 62 -15.92 -14.69 -1.04
C THR A 62 -14.81 -13.78 -0.54
N VAL A 63 -15.16 -12.79 0.28
CA VAL A 63 -14.20 -11.80 0.77
C VAL A 63 -13.41 -12.38 1.94
N HIS A 64 -12.08 -12.30 1.84
CA HIS A 64 -11.15 -12.77 2.86
C HIS A 64 -10.10 -11.70 3.15
N SER A 65 -9.48 -11.79 4.33
CA SER A 65 -8.15 -11.22 4.58
C SER A 65 -7.13 -12.37 4.65
N ALA A 66 -5.87 -12.06 4.94
CA ALA A 66 -4.80 -13.01 5.15
C ALA A 66 -3.85 -12.54 6.24
N GLU A 67 -3.13 -13.46 6.85
CA GLU A 67 -2.03 -13.12 7.75
C GLU A 67 -0.92 -12.37 6.96
N PRO A 68 -0.25 -11.39 7.58
CA PRO A 68 0.92 -10.76 6.98
C PRO A 68 2.00 -11.80 6.63
N ALA A 69 2.77 -11.53 5.58
CA ALA A 69 3.90 -12.40 5.21
C ALA A 69 4.86 -12.55 6.39
N SER A 70 5.22 -13.80 6.71
CA SER A 70 6.18 -14.05 7.80
C SER A 70 7.58 -13.60 7.38
N ARG A 71 8.47 -13.39 8.35
CA ARG A 71 9.87 -13.06 8.06
C ARG A 71 10.54 -14.14 7.21
N ASP A 72 10.23 -15.41 7.46
CA ASP A 72 10.75 -16.54 6.67
C ASP A 72 10.23 -16.51 5.22
N ASP A 73 9.01 -16.04 5.00
CA ASP A 73 8.47 -15.85 3.64
C ASP A 73 9.19 -14.73 2.90
N LEU A 74 9.38 -13.58 3.57
CA LEU A 74 10.07 -12.43 3.01
C LEU A 74 11.55 -12.73 2.68
N LEU A 75 12.22 -13.52 3.52
CA LEU A 75 13.62 -13.91 3.34
C LEU A 75 13.87 -14.82 2.12
N ARG A 76 12.81 -15.35 1.48
CA ARG A 76 12.97 -16.11 0.22
C ARG A 76 13.32 -15.23 -0.97
N VAL A 77 13.06 -13.92 -0.88
CA VAL A 77 13.30 -12.95 -1.95
C VAL A 77 14.22 -11.81 -1.49
N HIS A 78 14.11 -11.41 -0.22
CA HIS A 78 14.86 -10.28 0.34
C HIS A 78 15.98 -10.74 1.29
N THR A 79 17.01 -9.92 1.44
CA THR A 79 18.05 -10.14 2.46
C THR A 79 17.56 -9.70 3.84
N ALA A 80 18.07 -10.33 4.91
CA ALA A 80 17.75 -9.94 6.29
C ALA A 80 18.08 -8.46 6.55
N ASP A 81 19.23 -8.01 6.07
CA ASP A 81 19.72 -6.64 6.21
C ASP A 81 18.81 -5.61 5.49
N TYR A 82 18.22 -5.94 4.34
CA TYR A 82 17.18 -5.09 3.72
C TYR A 82 15.94 -4.98 4.60
N LEU A 83 15.42 -6.11 5.11
CA LEU A 83 14.23 -6.12 5.95
C LEU A 83 14.43 -5.35 7.26
N ASP A 84 15.61 -5.45 7.86
CA ASP A 84 15.93 -4.74 9.10
C ASP A 84 16.04 -3.24 8.87
N ARG A 85 16.66 -2.80 7.76
CA ARG A 85 16.66 -1.37 7.36
C ARG A 85 15.26 -0.85 7.06
N LEU A 86 14.45 -1.61 6.32
CA LEU A 86 13.09 -1.22 5.98
C LEU A 86 12.25 -1.04 7.25
N LYS A 87 12.34 -1.98 8.19
CA LYS A 87 11.66 -1.88 9.49
C LYS A 87 12.12 -0.66 10.28
N ALA A 88 13.43 -0.46 10.42
CA ALA A 88 13.97 0.69 11.16
C ALA A 88 13.53 2.04 10.53
N MET A 89 13.48 2.12 9.21
CA MET A 89 12.99 3.29 8.49
C MET A 89 11.49 3.52 8.72
N SER A 90 10.67 2.47 8.65
CA SER A 90 9.24 2.56 8.96
C SER A 90 9.00 3.01 10.40
N ASP A 91 9.73 2.45 11.37
CA ASP A 91 9.64 2.82 12.79
C ASP A 91 10.07 4.29 13.03
N ALA A 92 10.90 4.85 12.15
CA ALA A 92 11.36 6.25 12.18
C ALA A 92 10.46 7.24 11.41
N GLY A 93 9.27 6.81 10.95
CA GLY A 93 8.31 7.66 10.25
C GLY A 93 8.28 7.51 8.73
N GLY A 94 8.96 6.48 8.20
CA GLY A 94 9.01 6.16 6.77
C GLY A 94 10.17 6.80 6.03
N GLY A 95 10.19 6.66 4.71
CA GLY A 95 11.26 7.16 3.86
C GLY A 95 11.37 6.41 2.53
N GLN A 96 12.45 6.68 1.81
CA GLN A 96 12.75 6.01 0.55
C GLN A 96 13.51 4.69 0.80
N ALA A 97 12.84 3.55 0.57
CA ALA A 97 13.39 2.21 0.80
C ALA A 97 14.39 1.74 -0.27
N GLY A 98 14.57 2.50 -1.35
CA GLY A 98 15.51 2.21 -2.43
C GLY A 98 14.99 2.71 -3.78
N HIS A 99 15.89 2.95 -4.74
CA HIS A 99 15.49 3.33 -6.09
C HIS A 99 14.61 2.22 -6.68
N ASP A 100 13.34 2.55 -6.96
CA ASP A 100 12.30 1.64 -7.47
C ASP A 100 12.02 0.40 -6.60
N ALA A 101 12.23 0.46 -5.28
CA ALA A 101 12.31 -0.72 -4.41
C ALA A 101 11.14 -1.73 -4.54
N PRO A 102 11.42 -3.00 -4.88
CA PRO A 102 10.61 -4.18 -4.57
C PRO A 102 10.91 -4.76 -3.17
#